data_AF-A0A958R8G7-F1
#
_entry.id   AF-A0A958R8G7-F1
#
_cell.length_a   1.000
_cell.length_b   1.000
_cell.length_c   1.000
_cell.angle_alpha   90.00
_cell.angle_beta   90.00
_cell.angle_gamma   90.00
#
_symmetry.space_group_name_H-M   'P 1'
#
loop_
_entity.id
_entity.type
_entity.pdbx_description
1 polymer ?
#
loop_
_entity_poly.entity_id
_entity_poly.type
_entity_poly.pdbx_seq_one_letter_code
_entity_poly.pdbx_strand_id
1 'polypeptide(L)'
;MDSYKKLNNELRQVGVPDFKFMEEIGGPVDSLVNTKLSSRPYIDILIKYLPKLSGNELEMVIRALSEKGNTKALPAIKDIINKSDKHGEIILWVAENAIKSIGK
;
A
#
# COMPACT_ATOMS: atom_id res chain seq x y z
N MET A 1 6.16 -12.18 14.14
CA MET A 1 6.98 -11.10 13.58
C MET A 1 6.12 -10.33 12.61
N ASP A 2 5.91 -9.05 12.88
CA ASP A 2 4.96 -8.18 12.18
C ASP A 2 5.28 -8.05 10.67
N SER A 3 4.29 -8.39 9.83
CA SER A 3 4.38 -8.33 8.37
C SER A 3 4.64 -6.91 7.87
N TYR A 4 4.04 -5.91 8.52
CA TYR A 4 4.20 -4.50 8.16
C TYR A 4 5.61 -4.00 8.47
N LYS A 5 6.19 -4.43 9.59
CA LYS A 5 7.59 -4.15 9.91
C LYS A 5 8.55 -4.77 8.87
N LYS A 6 8.27 -6.00 8.42
CA LYS A 6 9.06 -6.65 7.37
C LYS A 6 8.95 -5.92 6.04
N LEU A 7 7.74 -5.49 5.65
CA LEU A 7 7.52 -4.69 4.45
C LEU A 7 8.36 -3.41 4.48
N ASN A 8 8.26 -2.63 5.56
CA ASN A 8 9.02 -1.40 5.72
C ASN A 8 10.54 -1.64 5.67
N ASN A 9 11.03 -2.73 6.25
CA ASN A 9 12.44 -3.09 6.15
C ASN A 9 12.87 -3.44 4.71
N GLU A 10 12.06 -4.22 3.98
CA GLU A 10 12.36 -4.57 2.58
C GLU A 10 12.36 -3.33 1.68
N LEU A 11 11.39 -2.42 1.86
CA LEU A 11 11.35 -1.13 1.17
C LEU A 11 12.59 -0.27 1.47
N ARG A 12 13.06 -0.25 2.72
CA ARG A 12 14.27 0.48 3.10
C ARG A 12 15.51 -0.09 2.42
N GLN A 13 15.61 -1.41 2.31
CA GLN A 13 16.73 -2.09 1.64
C GLN A 13 16.81 -1.76 0.14
N VAL A 14 15.68 -1.50 -0.51
CA VAL A 14 15.62 -1.08 -1.92
C VAL A 14 15.64 0.44 -2.10
N GLY A 15 15.91 1.19 -1.03
CA GLY A 15 16.18 2.64 -1.09
C GLY A 15 14.99 3.55 -0.82
N VAL A 16 13.83 3.04 -0.36
CA VAL A 16 12.73 3.91 0.05
C VAL A 16 13.07 4.56 1.40
N PRO A 17 13.10 5.90 1.48
CA PRO A 17 13.42 6.61 2.72
C PRO A 17 12.28 6.52 3.73
N ASP A 18 12.62 6.63 5.01
CA ASP A 18 11.63 6.84 6.07
C ASP A 18 10.92 8.20 5.90
N PHE A 19 9.65 8.25 6.28
CA PHE A 19 8.87 9.49 6.23
C PHE A 19 9.29 10.41 7.38
N LYS A 20 9.42 11.71 7.11
CA LYS A 20 9.76 12.71 8.14
C LYS A 20 8.83 13.91 7.99
N PHE A 21 8.06 14.21 9.03
CA PHE A 21 7.21 15.39 9.09
C PHE A 21 7.11 15.91 10.51
N MET A 22 7.42 17.20 10.72
CA MET A 22 7.34 17.88 12.03
C MET A 22 7.87 17.02 13.20
N GLU A 23 9.13 16.59 13.12
CA GLU A 23 9.82 15.74 14.12
C GLU A 23 9.31 14.30 14.26
N GLU A 24 8.20 13.92 13.62
CA GLU A 24 7.75 12.53 13.56
C GLU A 24 8.46 11.76 12.44
N ILE A 25 8.80 10.49 12.74
CA ILE A 25 9.43 9.55 11.80
C ILE A 25 8.44 8.41 11.52
N GLY A 26 7.93 8.37 10.28
CA GLY A 26 7.13 7.26 9.75
C GLY A 26 7.96 6.25 8.96
N GLY A 27 7.34 5.14 8.56
CA GLY A 27 8.00 4.11 7.77
C GLY A 27 8.10 4.45 6.28
N PRO A 28 8.82 3.62 5.50
CA PRO A 28 8.85 3.71 4.04
C PRO A 28 7.47 3.68 3.36
N VAL A 29 6.50 2.94 3.90
CA VAL A 29 5.13 2.96 3.37
C VAL A 29 4.51 4.35 3.53
N ASP A 30 4.72 5.02 4.66
CA ASP A 30 4.25 6.39 4.88
C ASP A 30 4.86 7.36 3.86
N SER A 31 6.13 7.17 3.47
CA SER A 31 6.75 7.96 2.40
C SER A 31 6.05 7.76 1.06
N LEU A 32 5.69 6.53 0.71
CA LEU A 32 4.99 6.22 -0.54
C LEU A 32 3.55 6.76 -0.57
N VAL A 33 2.92 6.96 0.59
CA VAL A 33 1.55 7.50 0.69
C VAL A 33 1.56 9.03 0.75
N ASN A 34 2.46 9.62 1.54
CA ASN A 34 2.38 11.02 1.94
C ASN A 34 3.34 11.94 1.17
N THR A 35 4.15 11.41 0.25
CA THR A 35 5.11 12.21 -0.55
C THR A 35 4.87 12.04 -2.04
N LYS A 36 5.67 12.74 -2.86
CA LYS A 36 5.65 12.61 -4.33
C LYS A 36 6.45 11.39 -4.85
N LEU A 37 6.93 10.53 -3.95
CA LEU A 37 7.67 9.32 -4.33
C LEU A 37 6.72 8.34 -5.02
N SER A 38 7.09 7.90 -6.23
CA SER A 38 6.29 6.90 -6.94
C SER A 38 6.42 5.52 -6.30
N SER A 39 5.30 4.81 -6.19
CA SER A 39 5.25 3.44 -5.68
C SER A 39 5.48 2.38 -6.76
N ARG A 40 5.45 2.77 -8.04
CA ARG A 40 5.59 1.85 -9.19
C ARG A 40 6.85 0.97 -9.12
N PRO A 41 8.04 1.48 -8.77
CA PRO A 41 9.24 0.63 -8.69
C PRO A 41 9.14 -0.46 -7.62
N TYR A 42 8.28 -0.28 -6.63
CA TYR A 42 8.17 -1.12 -5.44
C TYR A 42 6.88 -1.97 -5.43
N ILE A 43 6.15 -1.98 -6.55
CA ILE A 43 4.82 -2.58 -6.63
C ILE A 43 4.83 -4.07 -6.26
N ASP A 44 5.87 -4.81 -6.66
CA ASP A 44 5.97 -6.24 -6.40
C ASP A 44 6.16 -6.53 -4.91
N ILE A 45 6.94 -5.68 -4.23
CA ILE A 45 7.11 -5.73 -2.79
C ILE A 45 5.76 -5.44 -2.12
N LEU A 46 5.06 -4.37 -2.52
CA LEU A 46 3.77 -4.01 -1.92
C LEU A 46 2.71 -5.12 -2.11
N ILE A 47 2.58 -5.68 -3.33
CA ILE A 47 1.63 -6.76 -3.63
C ILE A 47 1.95 -8.03 -2.83
N LYS A 48 3.23 -8.39 -2.68
CA LYS A 48 3.68 -9.56 -1.89
C LYS A 48 3.22 -9.51 -0.43
N TYR A 49 2.99 -8.31 0.12
CA TYR A 49 2.59 -8.12 1.51
C TYR A 49 1.09 -7.90 1.70
N LEU A 50 0.35 -7.40 0.71
CA LEU A 50 -1.12 -7.20 0.78
C LEU A 50 -1.89 -8.31 1.51
N PRO A 51 -1.78 -9.60 1.16
CA PRO A 51 -2.58 -10.66 1.81
C PRO A 51 -2.18 -10.96 3.26
N LYS A 52 -1.11 -10.33 3.77
CA LYS A 52 -0.58 -10.53 5.13
C LYS A 52 -0.87 -9.35 6.06
N LEU A 53 -1.54 -8.32 5.56
CA LEU A 53 -1.84 -7.08 6.28
C LEU A 53 -3.33 -7.01 6.61
N SER A 54 -3.66 -6.23 7.64
CA SER A 54 -5.04 -5.99 8.05
C SER A 54 -5.20 -4.58 8.63
N GLY A 55 -6.43 -4.09 8.71
CA GLY A 55 -6.72 -2.76 9.25
C GLY A 55 -5.91 -1.64 8.57
N ASN A 56 -5.39 -0.71 9.38
CA ASN A 56 -4.68 0.49 8.90
C ASN A 56 -3.47 0.16 8.01
N GLU A 57 -2.75 -0.93 8.28
CA GLU A 57 -1.56 -1.31 7.50
C GLU A 57 -1.94 -1.67 6.07
N LEU A 58 -3.03 -2.44 5.91
CA LEU A 58 -3.55 -2.82 4.62
C LEU A 58 -4.05 -1.58 3.87
N GLU A 59 -4.75 -0.69 4.57
CA GLU A 59 -5.23 0.58 4.01
C GLU A 59 -4.07 1.40 3.42
N MET A 60 -3.00 1.59 4.18
CA MET A 60 -1.83 2.36 3.77
C MET A 60 -1.15 1.76 2.53
N VAL A 61 -1.04 0.44 2.46
CA VAL A 61 -0.47 -0.23 1.28
C VAL A 61 -1.37 -0.09 0.06
N ILE A 62 -2.69 -0.20 0.20
CA ILE A 62 -3.62 0.04 -0.91
C ILE A 62 -3.53 1.49 -1.40
N ARG A 63 -3.44 2.46 -0.48
CA ARG A 63 -3.21 3.87 -0.82
C ARG A 63 -1.91 4.06 -1.59
N ALA A 64 -0.81 3.47 -1.14
CA ALA A 64 0.47 3.51 -1.87
C ALA A 64 0.34 2.91 -3.28
N LEU A 65 -0.43 1.83 -3.44
CA LEU A 65 -0.64 1.18 -4.73
C LEU A 65 -1.59 1.93 -5.68
N SER A 66 -2.39 2.88 -5.17
CA SER A 66 -3.43 3.59 -5.92
C SER A 66 -2.93 4.63 -6.94
N GLU A 67 -1.62 4.71 -7.18
CA GLU A 67 -1.02 5.60 -8.15
C GLU A 67 -1.60 5.35 -9.57
N LYS A 68 -1.96 6.44 -10.27
CA LYS A 68 -2.50 6.39 -11.63
C LYS A 68 -1.60 5.56 -12.55
N GLY A 69 -2.19 4.68 -13.37
CA GLY A 69 -1.46 3.84 -14.32
C GLY A 69 -0.75 2.62 -13.71
N ASN A 70 -0.89 2.39 -12.39
CA ASN A 70 -0.31 1.24 -11.71
C ASN A 70 -1.12 -0.07 -11.91
N THR A 71 -1.34 -0.45 -13.16
CA THR A 71 -2.30 -1.52 -13.55
C THR A 71 -1.93 -2.90 -13.00
N LYS A 72 -0.65 -3.13 -12.70
CA LYS A 72 -0.16 -4.40 -12.09
C LYS A 72 -0.71 -4.63 -10.68
N ALA A 73 -1.17 -3.58 -9.97
CA ALA A 73 -1.81 -3.71 -8.66
C ALA A 73 -3.28 -4.15 -8.74
N LEU A 74 -3.94 -3.97 -9.90
CA LEU A 74 -5.38 -4.21 -10.04
C LEU A 74 -5.82 -5.63 -9.66
N PRO A 75 -5.13 -6.71 -10.08
CA PRO A 75 -5.55 -8.06 -9.71
C PRO A 75 -5.51 -8.28 -8.19
N ALA A 76 -4.47 -7.77 -7.53
CA ALA A 76 -4.31 -7.90 -6.08
C ALA A 76 -5.36 -7.10 -5.31
N ILE A 77 -5.67 -5.87 -5.75
CA ILE A 77 -6.71 -5.04 -5.12
C ILE A 77 -8.11 -5.63 -5.36
N LYS A 78 -8.38 -6.19 -6.55
CA LYS A 78 -9.64 -6.89 -6.82
C LYS A 78 -9.82 -8.12 -5.94
N ASP A 79 -8.75 -8.84 -5.64
CA ASP A 79 -8.80 -9.99 -4.72
C ASP A 79 -9.21 -9.57 -3.30
N ILE A 80 -8.79 -8.39 -2.82
CA ILE A 80 -9.25 -7.80 -1.55
C ILE A 80 -10.76 -7.54 -1.59
N ILE A 81 -11.28 -6.94 -2.67
CA ILE A 81 -12.71 -6.66 -2.82
C ILE A 81 -13.53 -7.96 -2.88
N ASN A 82 -13.04 -8.96 -3.62
CA ASN A 82 -13.71 -10.26 -3.73
C ASN A 82 -13.76 -11.03 -2.41
N LYS A 83 -12.88 -10.71 -1.45
CA LYS A 83 -12.84 -11.25 -0.09
C LYS A 83 -13.46 -10.27 0.91
N SER A 84 -14.54 -9.60 0.51
CA SER A 84 -15.20 -8.56 1.31
C SER A 84 -15.62 -9.02 2.70
N ASP A 85 -15.92 -10.32 2.86
CA ASP A 85 -16.23 -10.94 4.14
C ASP A 85 -15.08 -10.87 5.17
N LYS A 86 -13.85 -10.67 4.70
CA LYS A 86 -12.63 -10.62 5.54
C LYS A 86 -12.16 -9.20 5.85
N HIS A 87 -12.84 -8.18 5.33
CA HIS A 87 -12.38 -6.80 5.37
C HIS A 87 -13.50 -5.86 5.82
N GLY A 88 -13.15 -4.86 6.65
CA GLY A 88 -14.10 -3.83 7.05
C GLY A 88 -14.46 -2.89 5.88
N GLU A 89 -15.59 -2.19 6.01
CA GLU A 89 -16.11 -1.27 4.98
C GLU A 89 -15.08 -0.24 4.51
N ILE A 90 -14.26 0.28 5.43
CA ILE A 90 -13.20 1.26 5.12
C ILE A 90 -12.19 0.68 4.12
N ILE A 91 -11.74 -0.56 4.33
CA ILE A 91 -10.76 -1.20 3.43
C ILE A 91 -11.35 -1.42 2.05
N LEU A 92 -12.62 -1.83 1.98
CA LEU A 92 -13.31 -2.04 0.72
C LEU A 92 -13.49 -0.73 -0.03
N TRP A 93 -13.90 0.33 0.66
CA TRP A 93 -14.00 1.67 0.08
C TRP A 93 -12.66 2.18 -0.45
N VAL A 94 -11.57 1.99 0.30
CA VAL A 94 -10.22 2.36 -0.14
C VAL A 94 -9.77 1.53 -1.35
N ALA A 95 -10.05 0.23 -1.38
CA ALA A 95 -9.75 -0.66 -2.51
C ALA A 95 -10.51 -0.25 -3.78
N GLU A 96 -11.80 0.04 -3.67
CA GLU A 96 -12.61 0.51 -4.80
C GLU A 96 -12.10 1.85 -5.35
N ASN A 97 -11.75 2.78 -4.47
CA ASN A 97 -11.16 4.05 -4.88
C ASN A 97 -9.79 3.86 -5.54
N ALA A 98 -8.97 2.94 -5.05
CA ALA A 98 -7.70 2.63 -5.68
C ALA A 98 -7.86 2.10 -7.11
N ILE A 99 -8.84 1.20 -7.36
CA ILE A 99 -9.15 0.74 -8.72
C ILE A 99 -9.54 1.91 -9.64
N LYS A 100 -10.41 2.81 -9.14
CA LYS A 100 -10.84 4.00 -9.91
C LYS A 100 -9.66 4.94 -10.22
N SER A 101 -8.74 5.12 -9.27
CA SER A 101 -7.56 5.98 -9.45
C SER A 101 -6.55 5.39 -10.44
N ILE A 102 -6.33 4.08 -10.41
CA ILE A 102 -5.39 3.39 -11.30
C ILE A 102 -5.87 3.43 -12.76
N GLY A 103 -7.17 3.26 -12.98
CA GLY A 103 -7.77 3.17 -14.32
C GLY A 103 -8.04 4.51 -15.03
N LYS A 104 -7.86 5.65 -14.35
CA LYS A 104 -7.99 7.00 -14.91
C LYS A 104 -6.71 7.45 -15.60
#